data_AF-A0A822BXX6-F1
#
_entry.id   AF-A0A822BXX6-F1
#
_cell.length_a   1.000
_cell.length_b   1.000
_cell.length_c   1.000
_cell.angle_alpha   90.00
_cell.angle_beta   90.00
_cell.angle_gamma   90.00
#
_symmetry.space_group_name_H-M   'P 1'
#
loop_
_entity.id
_entity.type
_entity.pdbx_description
1 polymer ?
#
loop_
_entity_poly.entity_id
_entity_poly.type
_entity_poly.pdbx_seq_one_letter_code
_entity_poly.pdbx_strand_id
1 'polypeptide(L)'
;DKNIMKNKYFSRKQLQLLRRGPSYVAPCQLQLKLSDQLLEKQYQPLQQHLLVDLVNRYPNDRKLFNTIEQKTKEEFYKIFSLSNRNISPSMLERSYHEQELIGTIQQCLHEHNLILRRTTHHTNQF
;
A
#
# COMPACT_ATOMS: atom_id res chain seq x y z
N ASP A 1 25.09 21.84 -11.12
CA ASP A 1 25.45 21.97 -9.69
C ASP A 1 25.09 23.31 -9.03
N LYS A 2 23.82 23.72 -9.01
CA LYS A 2 23.41 24.89 -8.20
C LYS A 2 22.01 24.68 -7.62
N ASN A 3 21.87 24.98 -6.33
CA ASN A 3 20.66 24.90 -5.48
C ASN A 3 20.27 23.54 -4.89
N ILE A 4 21.22 22.87 -4.23
CA ILE A 4 20.84 22.08 -3.05
C ILE A 4 20.64 23.10 -1.92
N MET A 5 19.40 23.55 -1.70
CA MET A 5 19.05 24.16 -0.43
C MET A 5 19.55 23.23 0.68
N LYS A 6 20.43 23.74 1.55
CA LYS A 6 20.87 23.05 2.76
C LYS A 6 19.63 22.81 3.63
N ASN A 7 18.98 21.67 3.45
CA ASN A 7 17.91 21.26 4.33
C ASN A 7 18.57 20.80 5.64
N LYS A 8 18.37 21.57 6.73
CA LYS A 8 18.96 21.29 8.04
C LYS A 8 18.25 20.14 8.77
N TYR A 9 17.03 19.79 8.35
CA TYR A 9 16.15 18.88 9.06
C TYR A 9 16.19 17.46 8.51
N PHE A 10 16.34 17.31 7.18
CA PHE A 10 16.30 16.00 6.53
C PHE A 10 17.64 15.60 5.93
N SER A 11 18.03 14.34 6.16
CA SER A 11 19.16 13.71 5.51
C SER A 11 18.95 13.59 4.00
N ARG A 12 20.05 13.36 3.26
CA ARG A 12 20.01 13.16 1.79
C ARG A 12 19.08 12.02 1.39
N LYS A 13 19.04 10.92 2.15
CA LYS A 13 18.17 9.77 1.89
C LYS A 13 16.69 10.13 2.06
N GLN A 14 16.36 10.84 3.12
CA GLN A 14 14.99 11.31 3.38
C GLN A 14 14.53 12.29 2.28
N LEU A 15 15.39 13.24 1.89
CA LEU A 15 15.09 14.14 0.78
C LEU A 15 14.91 13.42 -0.55
N GLN A 16 15.71 12.39 -0.81
CA GLN A 16 15.59 11.58 -2.02
C GLN A 16 14.25 10.85 -2.05
N LEU A 17 13.79 10.33 -0.90
CA LEU A 17 12.48 9.70 -0.76
C LEU A 17 11.34 10.70 -1.03
N LEU A 18 11.40 11.88 -0.40
CA LEU A 18 10.40 12.94 -0.53
C LEU A 18 10.29 13.50 -1.96
N ARG A 19 11.37 13.43 -2.75
CA ARG A 19 11.43 13.92 -4.13
C ARG A 19 10.87 12.95 -5.18
N ARG A 20 10.46 11.73 -4.82
CA ARG A 20 9.99 10.71 -5.78
C ARG A 20 8.62 11.02 -6.44
N GLY A 21 7.89 12.04 -5.99
CA GLY A 21 6.62 12.48 -6.59
C GLY A 21 5.45 11.48 -6.39
N PRO A 22 4.29 11.68 -7.06
CA PRO A 22 3.12 10.79 -6.97
C PRO A 22 3.35 9.41 -7.63
N SER A 23 4.42 9.25 -8.40
CA SER A 23 4.89 7.96 -8.93
C SER A 23 5.56 7.09 -7.85
N TYR A 24 5.67 7.59 -6.62
CA TYR A 24 5.96 6.77 -5.47
C TYR A 24 4.78 5.84 -5.23
N VAL A 25 4.83 4.66 -5.86
CA VAL A 25 4.17 3.48 -5.33
C VAL A 25 4.72 3.35 -3.93
N ALA A 26 3.84 3.59 -2.94
CA ALA A 26 4.21 3.42 -1.56
C ALA A 26 4.91 2.08 -1.51
N PRO A 27 6.01 1.94 -0.76
CA PRO A 27 6.75 0.71 -0.85
C PRO A 27 5.79 -0.41 -0.38
N CYS A 28 4.63 -0.03 0.25
CA CYS A 28 3.24 -0.52 0.47
C CYS A 28 2.33 -0.78 -0.74
N GLN A 29 2.20 -1.93 -1.39
CA GLN A 29 2.88 -3.24 -1.41
C GLN A 29 3.60 -3.79 -0.13
N LEU A 30 4.46 -3.05 0.60
CA LEU A 30 4.73 -2.94 2.08
C LEU A 30 3.43 -2.77 2.91
N GLN A 31 2.55 -3.74 2.90
CA GLN A 31 2.25 -4.22 4.22
C GLN A 31 2.96 -5.56 4.28
N LEU A 32 4.25 -5.48 4.65
CA LEU A 32 5.01 -6.65 5.09
C LEU A 32 4.30 -7.35 6.27
N LYS A 33 3.37 -6.62 6.93
CA LYS A 33 2.38 -7.13 7.88
C LYS A 33 0.97 -7.06 7.29
N LEU A 34 0.72 -7.76 6.19
CA LEU A 34 -0.64 -8.19 5.89
C LEU A 34 -1.00 -9.27 6.92
N SER A 35 -1.66 -8.85 8.00
CA SER A 35 -2.39 -9.80 8.83
C SER A 35 -3.54 -10.37 8.02
N ASP A 36 -3.98 -11.59 8.35
CA ASP A 36 -5.15 -12.20 7.71
C ASP A 36 -6.39 -11.29 7.80
N GLN A 37 -6.48 -10.47 8.87
CA GLN A 37 -7.53 -9.47 9.05
C GLN A 37 -7.50 -8.35 8.00
N LEU A 38 -6.31 -7.94 7.56
CA LEU A 38 -6.18 -6.93 6.52
C LEU A 38 -6.47 -7.53 5.14
N LEU A 39 -6.05 -8.78 4.91
CA LEU A 39 -6.37 -9.51 3.68
C LEU A 39 -7.89 -9.67 3.52
N GLU A 40 -8.61 -9.98 4.61
CA GLU A 40 -10.08 -10.03 4.60
C GLU A 40 -10.70 -8.67 4.25
N LYS A 41 -10.19 -7.56 4.82
CA LYS A 41 -10.67 -6.21 4.48
C LYS A 41 -10.46 -5.88 3.00
N GLN A 42 -9.40 -6.40 2.38
CA GLN A 42 -9.15 -6.22 0.95
C GLN A 42 -10.02 -7.15 0.09
N TYR A 43 -10.40 -8.32 0.59
CA TYR A 43 -11.28 -9.25 -0.11
C TYR A 43 -12.74 -8.81 -0.10
N GLN A 44 -13.22 -8.18 0.98
CA GLN A 44 -14.64 -7.80 1.14
C GLN A 44 -15.24 -7.02 -0.05
N PRO A 45 -14.61 -5.95 -0.59
CA PRO A 45 -15.16 -5.26 -1.76
C PRO A 45 -15.24 -6.17 -3.00
N LEU A 46 -14.26 -7.06 -3.16
CA LEU A 46 -14.20 -8.00 -4.28
C LEU A 46 -15.29 -9.08 -4.15
N GLN A 47 -15.53 -9.56 -2.93
CA GLN A 47 -16.64 -10.46 -2.60
C GLN A 47 -17.99 -9.81 -2.92
N GLN A 48 -18.19 -8.55 -2.56
CA GLN A 48 -19.45 -7.83 -2.85
C GLN A 48 -19.69 -7.73 -4.36
N HIS A 49 -18.67 -7.37 -5.13
CA HIS A 49 -18.79 -7.30 -6.59
C HIS A 49 -19.05 -8.68 -7.21
N LEU A 50 -18.35 -9.71 -6.74
CA LEU A 50 -18.55 -11.08 -7.19
C LEU A 50 -19.98 -11.55 -6.92
N LEU A 51 -20.52 -11.29 -5.73
CA LEU A 51 -21.88 -11.65 -5.36
C LEU A 51 -22.91 -10.97 -6.26
N VAL A 52 -22.73 -9.68 -6.55
CA VAL A 52 -23.61 -8.93 -7.46
C VAL A 52 -23.58 -9.54 -8.87
N ASP A 53 -22.40 -9.81 -9.40
CA ASP A 53 -22.24 -10.41 -10.73
C ASP A 53 -22.83 -11.82 -10.81
N LEU A 54 -22.66 -12.63 -9.77
CA LEU A 54 -23.20 -13.98 -9.69
C LEU A 54 -24.72 -13.98 -9.61
N VAL A 55 -25.31 -13.14 -8.75
CA VAL A 55 -26.78 -12.99 -8.64
C VAL A 55 -27.39 -12.57 -9.98
N ASN A 56 -26.74 -11.66 -10.70
CA ASN A 56 -27.21 -11.21 -12.01
C ASN A 56 -27.12 -12.29 -13.10
N ARG A 57 -26.10 -13.15 -13.06
CA ARG A 57 -25.87 -14.17 -14.12
C ARG A 57 -26.55 -15.51 -13.84
N TYR A 58 -26.67 -15.93 -12.58
CA TYR A 58 -27.22 -17.25 -12.21
C TYR A 58 -28.16 -17.18 -11.00
N PRO A 59 -29.27 -16.43 -11.06
CA PRO A 59 -30.11 -16.07 -9.90
C PRO A 59 -30.62 -17.25 -9.04
N ASN A 60 -30.69 -18.46 -9.59
CA ASN A 60 -31.25 -19.64 -8.91
C ASN A 60 -30.23 -20.75 -8.59
N ASP A 61 -28.93 -20.56 -8.87
CA ASP A 61 -27.92 -21.61 -8.66
C ASP A 61 -27.03 -21.32 -7.45
N ARG A 62 -27.60 -21.53 -6.26
CA ARG A 62 -26.89 -21.34 -4.98
C ARG A 62 -25.68 -22.27 -4.83
N LYS A 63 -25.69 -23.46 -5.44
CA LYS A 63 -24.54 -24.38 -5.38
C LYS A 63 -23.37 -23.85 -6.19
N LEU A 64 -23.65 -23.32 -7.38
CA LEU A 64 -22.66 -22.64 -8.21
C LEU A 64 -22.09 -21.41 -7.51
N PHE A 65 -22.92 -20.62 -6.83
CA PHE A 65 -22.48 -19.46 -6.05
C PHE A 65 -21.45 -19.82 -4.98
N ASN A 66 -21.80 -20.78 -4.10
CA ASN A 66 -20.91 -21.21 -3.04
C ASN A 66 -19.59 -21.76 -3.59
N THR A 67 -19.65 -22.49 -4.71
CA THR A 67 -18.47 -23.06 -5.36
C THR A 67 -17.55 -21.98 -5.92
N ILE A 68 -18.10 -20.97 -6.62
CA ILE A 68 -17.31 -19.89 -7.20
C ILE A 68 -16.76 -18.98 -6.11
N GLU A 69 -17.56 -18.62 -5.12
CA GLU A 69 -17.13 -17.81 -3.99
C GLU A 69 -15.97 -18.48 -3.24
N GLN A 70 -16.11 -19.76 -2.92
CA GLN A 70 -15.07 -20.51 -2.22
C GLN A 70 -13.77 -20.58 -3.04
N LYS A 71 -13.84 -20.95 -4.33
CA LYS A 71 -12.66 -21.02 -5.19
C LYS A 71 -11.99 -19.65 -5.37
N THR A 72 -12.78 -18.60 -5.50
CA THR A 72 -12.26 -17.23 -5.65
C THR A 72 -11.56 -16.79 -4.38
N LYS A 73 -12.14 -17.11 -3.20
CA LYS A 73 -11.50 -16.86 -1.92
C LYS A 73 -10.20 -17.64 -1.79
N GLU A 74 -10.20 -18.93 -2.06
CA GLU A 74 -9.00 -19.78 -1.98
C GLU A 74 -7.86 -19.25 -2.86
N GLU A 75 -8.14 -18.90 -4.14
CA GLU A 75 -7.14 -18.35 -5.04
C GLU A 75 -6.67 -16.94 -4.62
N PHE A 76 -7.56 -16.09 -4.11
CA PHE A 76 -7.18 -14.78 -3.56
C PHE A 76 -6.17 -14.94 -2.41
N TYR A 77 -6.49 -15.78 -1.43
CA TYR A 77 -5.60 -16.03 -0.29
C TYR A 77 -4.29 -16.69 -0.73
N LYS A 78 -4.36 -17.60 -1.71
CA LYS A 78 -3.16 -18.25 -2.26
C LYS A 78 -2.20 -17.26 -2.91
N ILE A 79 -2.70 -16.27 -3.65
CA ILE A 79 -1.89 -15.26 -4.33
C ILE A 79 -1.36 -14.20 -3.35
N PHE A 80 -2.22 -13.73 -2.44
CA PHE A 80 -1.94 -12.54 -1.65
C PHE A 80 -1.44 -12.83 -0.23
N SER A 81 -1.59 -14.04 0.30
CA SER A 81 -1.02 -14.42 1.60
C SER A 81 0.50 -14.27 1.60
N LEU A 82 1.03 -13.69 2.68
CA LEU A 82 2.46 -13.54 2.89
C LEU A 82 3.21 -14.88 2.86
N SER A 83 2.57 -15.97 3.29
CA SER A 83 3.17 -17.32 3.29
C SER A 83 3.49 -17.84 1.88
N ASN A 84 2.81 -17.31 0.86
CA ASN A 84 2.96 -17.74 -0.53
C ASN A 84 3.67 -16.70 -1.40
N ARG A 85 4.01 -15.54 -0.84
CA ARG A 85 4.76 -14.52 -1.57
C ARG A 85 6.24 -14.88 -1.56
N ASN A 86 6.75 -15.31 -2.70
CA ASN A 86 8.18 -15.39 -2.98
C ASN A 86 8.77 -13.98 -3.15
N ILE A 87 8.77 -13.17 -2.08
CA ILE A 87 9.43 -11.87 -2.07
C ILE A 87 10.92 -12.11 -1.89
N SER A 88 11.74 -11.58 -2.81
CA SER A 88 13.19 -11.62 -2.67
C SER A 88 13.63 -10.96 -1.35
N PRO A 89 14.61 -11.52 -0.61
CA PRO A 89 15.17 -10.88 0.59
C PRO A 89 15.56 -9.41 0.35
N SER A 90 16.11 -9.09 -0.82
CA SER A 90 16.49 -7.73 -1.20
C SER A 90 15.31 -6.74 -1.26
N MET A 91 14.13 -7.22 -1.66
CA MET A 91 12.91 -6.42 -1.68
C MET A 91 12.40 -6.20 -0.26
N LEU A 92 12.48 -7.23 0.60
CA LEU A 92 12.09 -7.17 2.00
C LEU A 92 12.97 -6.19 2.81
N GLU A 93 14.29 -6.24 2.60
CA GLU A 93 15.24 -5.33 3.24
C GLU A 93 15.02 -3.87 2.83
N ARG A 94 14.92 -3.63 1.52
CA ARG A 94 14.58 -2.29 0.99
C ARG A 94 13.27 -1.80 1.60
N SER A 95 12.33 -2.72 1.77
CA SER A 95 11.03 -2.41 2.27
C SER A 95 11.05 -1.92 3.72
N TYR A 96 11.74 -2.64 4.60
CA TYR A 96 11.94 -2.24 6.00
C TYR A 96 12.68 -0.91 6.10
N HIS A 97 13.77 -0.75 5.34
CA HIS A 97 14.56 0.49 5.34
C HIS A 97 13.72 1.71 4.90
N GLU A 98 12.85 1.57 3.90
CA GLU A 98 11.98 2.67 3.50
C GLU A 98 10.88 2.98 4.54
N GLN A 99 10.34 1.97 5.24
CA GLN A 99 9.41 2.21 6.36
C GLN A 99 10.08 2.97 7.50
N GLU A 100 11.30 2.59 7.86
CA GLU A 100 12.10 3.30 8.87
C GLU A 100 12.37 4.75 8.46
N LEU A 101 12.72 4.98 7.19
CA LEU A 101 12.88 6.34 6.67
C LEU A 101 11.59 7.16 6.75
N ILE A 102 10.43 6.58 6.46
CA ILE A 102 9.13 7.26 6.61
C ILE A 102 8.89 7.62 8.08
N GLY A 103 9.10 6.68 9.00
CA GLY A 103 8.93 6.92 10.43
C GLY A 103 9.81 8.07 10.93
N THR A 104 11.09 8.08 10.56
CA THR A 104 12.01 9.17 10.93
C THR A 104 11.63 10.52 10.31
N ILE A 105 11.09 10.53 9.09
CA ILE A 105 10.56 11.77 8.46
C ILE A 105 9.36 12.29 9.26
N GLN A 106 8.41 11.41 9.59
CA GLN A 106 7.21 11.79 10.36
C GLN A 106 7.57 12.34 11.73
N GLN A 107 8.49 11.68 12.44
CA GLN A 107 9.01 12.15 13.71
C GLN A 107 9.66 13.53 13.59
N CYS A 108 10.53 13.72 12.59
CA CYS A 108 11.18 15.01 12.36
C CYS A 108 10.17 16.12 12.04
N LEU A 109 9.14 15.82 11.24
CA LEU A 109 8.05 16.76 10.95
C LEU A 109 7.32 17.17 12.23
N HIS A 110 7.02 16.21 13.10
CA HIS A 110 6.33 16.45 14.37
C HIS A 110 7.18 17.30 15.33
N GLU A 111 8.43 16.90 15.58
CA GLU A 111 9.35 17.58 16.50
C GLU A 111 9.61 19.04 16.11
N HIS A 112 9.62 19.34 14.81
CA HIS A 112 9.97 20.65 14.30
C HIS A 112 8.75 21.46 13.80
N ASN A 113 7.53 20.97 14.05
CA ASN A 113 6.27 21.59 13.58
C ASN A 113 6.28 21.89 12.07
N LEU A 114 6.80 20.96 11.28
CA LEU A 114 6.93 21.09 9.83
C LEU A 114 5.76 20.40 9.12
N ILE A 115 5.32 20.96 8.01
CA ILE A 115 4.28 20.39 7.15
C ILE A 115 4.89 20.01 5.80
N LEU A 116 4.60 18.80 5.33
CA LEU A 116 5.00 18.37 4.00
C LEU A 116 3.99 18.86 2.95
N ARG A 117 4.41 19.76 2.04
CA ARG A 117 3.56 20.26 0.96
C ARG A 117 4.13 19.90 -0.41
N ARG A 118 3.26 19.49 -1.34
CA ARG A 118 3.60 19.33 -2.75
C ARG A 118 3.89 20.70 -3.37
N THR A 119 5.07 20.87 -3.95
CA THR A 119 5.48 22.12 -4.59
C THR A 119 4.80 22.36 -5.94
N THR A 120 4.22 21.32 -6.57
CA THR A 120 3.62 21.38 -7.91
C THR A 120 2.11 21.65 -7.94
N HIS A 121 1.44 21.79 -6.79
CA HIS A 121 0.03 22.18 -6.71
C HIS A 121 -0.14 23.50 -5.96
N HIS A 122 -0.46 24.57 -6.70
CA HIS A 122 -0.76 25.89 -6.17
C HIS A 122 -2.13 25.92 -5.47
N THR A 123 -3.01 24.98 -5.81
CA THR A 123 -4.36 24.82 -5.29
C THR A 123 -4.54 23.41 -4.74
N ASN A 124 -4.38 23.25 -3.44
CA ASN A 124 -4.99 22.15 -2.69
C ASN A 124 -5.55 22.81 -1.43
N GLN A 125 -6.87 23.06 -1.44
CA GLN A 125 -7.62 23.32 -0.22
C GLN A 125 -7.69 22.00 0.55
N PHE A 126 -7.45 22.08 1.85
CA PHE A 126 -7.47 20.97 2.79
C PHE A 126 -8.89 20.46 3.00
#